data_AF-A0A2V5NHV6-F1
#
_entry.id   AF-A0A2V5NHV6-F1
#
_cell.length_a   1.000
_cell.length_b   1.000
_cell.length_c   1.000
_cell.angle_alpha   90.00
_cell.angle_beta   90.00
_cell.angle_gamma   90.00
#
_symmetry.space_group_name_H-M   'P 1'
#
loop_
_entity.id
_entity.type
_entity.pdbx_description
1 polymer ?
#
loop_
_entity_poly.entity_id
_entity_poly.type
_entity_poly.pdbx_seq_one_letter_code
_entity_poly.pdbx_strand_id
1 'polypeptide(L)'
;MKMRFLSACIAVLVCLAVSATLARASVAECRTYIPAGVVIRILPDEKLTAGSSSGPTVFTVSSDLRFFPNRPPLLARGSKVLGTIVESKEAGRIYGKARLRITLTSILTSDLCEYPIVAKIIEGGRHRVEDEVVFGRGHAHRDLVALFFPPTTIYQVLRTPSRGPKLALNNETPLNIKLLEPVALADTAGRLSQNDQFGALRARMDQIEHDFSVMKTALVQQVPRPQEQRAARMISEVCAVSRIGSAVPLVRATSTILRPVRNLTPYHVSIYVDRRPVLIVPPCYGPSMIATPATEFRLEAIATLPTTGGQRQVALKVVPSEDDEGWDIVADDGERTARATN
;
A
#
# COMPACT_ATOMS: atom_id res chain seq x y z
N MET A 1 10.77 -66.37 26.37
CA MET A 1 9.71 -65.60 25.68
C MET A 1 9.79 -64.07 25.85
N LYS A 2 10.51 -63.49 26.83
CA LYS A 2 10.56 -62.03 27.07
C LYS A 2 11.38 -61.19 26.06
N MET A 3 12.40 -61.75 25.40
CA MET A 3 13.28 -60.97 24.50
C MET A 3 12.66 -60.63 23.13
N ARG A 4 11.70 -61.42 22.64
CA ARG A 4 11.05 -61.16 21.34
C ARG A 4 10.04 -60.00 21.41
N PHE A 5 9.43 -59.79 22.59
CA PHE A 5 8.53 -58.66 22.82
C PHE A 5 9.26 -57.31 22.89
N LEU A 6 10.47 -57.27 23.46
CA LEU A 6 11.26 -56.03 23.54
C LEU A 6 11.70 -55.54 22.16
N SER A 7 12.09 -56.46 21.27
CA SER A 7 12.53 -56.13 19.91
C SER A 7 11.39 -55.59 19.05
N ALA A 8 10.17 -56.10 19.23
CA ALA A 8 9.00 -55.63 18.49
C ALA A 8 8.59 -54.21 18.91
N CYS A 9 8.63 -53.89 20.21
CA CYS A 9 8.31 -52.55 20.69
C CYS A 9 9.32 -51.50 20.21
N ILE A 10 10.62 -51.83 20.15
CA ILE A 10 11.65 -50.91 19.66
C ILE A 10 11.46 -50.65 18.15
N ALA A 11 11.15 -51.68 17.35
CA ALA A 11 10.90 -51.51 15.93
C ALA A 11 9.67 -50.61 15.65
N VAL A 12 8.60 -50.76 16.43
CA VAL A 12 7.40 -49.90 16.31
C VAL A 12 7.69 -48.46 16.72
N LEU A 13 8.45 -48.25 17.81
CA LEU A 13 8.85 -46.90 18.25
C LEU A 13 9.75 -46.20 17.22
N VAL A 14 10.68 -46.92 16.58
CA VAL A 14 11.53 -46.37 15.52
C VAL A 14 10.69 -46.04 14.27
N CYS A 15 9.71 -46.88 13.91
CA CYS A 15 8.81 -46.61 12.79
C CYS A 15 7.92 -45.37 13.02
N LEU A 16 7.43 -45.19 14.25
CA LEU A 16 6.65 -44.01 14.65
C LEU A 16 7.50 -42.73 14.70
N ALA A 17 8.77 -42.83 15.11
CA ALA A 17 9.68 -41.68 15.12
C ALA A 17 10.07 -41.23 13.70
N VAL A 18 10.27 -42.17 12.76
CA VAL A 18 10.59 -41.84 11.36
C VAL A 18 9.39 -41.22 10.65
N SER A 19 8.18 -41.72 10.89
CA SER A 19 6.95 -41.16 10.29
C SER A 19 6.60 -39.76 10.82
N ALA A 20 6.96 -39.42 12.06
CA ALA A 20 6.78 -38.07 12.59
C ALA A 20 7.69 -37.01 11.93
N THR A 21 8.85 -37.39 11.40
CA THR A 21 9.79 -36.44 10.76
C THR A 21 9.45 -36.07 9.32
N LEU A 22 8.66 -36.89 8.62
CA LEU A 22 8.23 -36.64 7.24
C LEU A 22 6.98 -35.74 7.13
N ALA A 23 6.31 -35.44 8.25
CA ALA A 23 5.12 -34.58 8.31
C ALA A 23 5.46 -33.10 8.61
N ARG A 24 6.67 -32.64 8.28
CA ARG A 24 6.90 -31.20 8.14
C ARG A 24 6.25 -30.76 6.83
N ALA A 25 4.95 -30.46 6.88
CA ALA A 25 4.30 -29.64 5.87
C ALA A 25 5.16 -28.39 5.70
N SER A 26 5.76 -28.24 4.51
CA SER A 26 6.46 -27.03 4.14
C SER A 26 5.48 -25.89 4.33
N VAL A 27 5.75 -25.00 5.28
CA VAL A 27 5.08 -23.70 5.33
C VAL A 27 5.38 -23.07 3.97
N ALA A 28 4.34 -22.96 3.13
CA ALA A 28 4.50 -22.34 1.82
C ALA A 28 5.06 -20.94 2.07
N GLU A 29 6.31 -20.71 1.67
CA GLU A 29 6.88 -19.38 1.71
C GLU A 29 6.11 -18.55 0.69
N CYS A 30 5.12 -17.83 1.19
CA CYS A 30 4.36 -16.86 0.44
C CYS A 30 5.33 -15.75 -0.02
N ARG A 31 6.02 -15.93 -1.14
CA ARG A 31 7.00 -14.96 -1.63
C ARG A 31 6.71 -14.68 -3.10
N THR A 32 5.53 -14.14 -3.34
CA THR A 32 5.15 -13.67 -4.66
C THR A 32 5.24 -12.14 -4.70
N TYR A 33 6.10 -11.65 -5.60
CA TYR A 33 6.16 -10.24 -5.98
C TYR A 33 5.53 -10.09 -7.37
N ILE A 34 4.45 -9.32 -7.47
CA ILE A 34 3.83 -8.97 -8.75
C ILE A 34 4.06 -7.48 -8.98
N PRO A 35 4.75 -7.06 -10.04
CA PRO A 35 5.01 -5.65 -10.28
C PRO A 35 3.72 -4.90 -10.66
N ALA A 36 3.74 -3.59 -10.43
CA ALA A 36 2.68 -2.70 -10.88
C ALA A 36 2.56 -2.69 -12.41
N GLY A 37 1.37 -2.34 -12.91
CA GLY A 37 1.10 -2.17 -14.34
C GLY A 37 0.75 -3.45 -15.09
N VAL A 38 0.83 -4.61 -14.44
CA VAL A 38 0.49 -5.90 -15.03
C VAL A 38 -1.01 -6.02 -15.27
N VAL A 39 -1.38 -6.60 -16.41
CA VAL A 39 -2.77 -6.93 -16.76
C VAL A 39 -3.05 -8.39 -16.46
N ILE A 40 -4.08 -8.66 -15.66
CA ILE A 40 -4.53 -10.00 -15.28
C ILE A 40 -5.93 -10.20 -15.84
N ARG A 41 -6.16 -11.35 -16.50
CA ARG A 41 -7.48 -11.75 -16.99
C ARG A 41 -8.21 -12.56 -15.92
N ILE A 42 -9.35 -12.07 -15.48
CA ILE A 42 -10.19 -12.70 -14.45
C ILE A 42 -11.59 -13.00 -15.02
N LEU A 43 -12.29 -13.96 -14.42
CA LEU A 43 -13.66 -14.32 -14.76
C LEU A 43 -14.49 -14.31 -13.47
N PRO A 44 -15.73 -13.80 -13.46
CA PRO A 44 -16.57 -13.86 -12.28
C PRO A 44 -17.03 -15.31 -12.01
N ASP A 45 -17.07 -15.72 -10.75
CA ASP A 45 -17.52 -17.08 -10.40
C ASP A 45 -19.05 -17.21 -10.45
N GLU A 46 -19.76 -16.08 -10.29
CA GLU A 46 -21.20 -15.97 -10.34
C GLU A 46 -21.68 -14.99 -11.41
N LYS A 47 -22.95 -15.10 -11.81
CA LYS A 47 -23.54 -14.17 -12.77
C LYS A 47 -23.87 -12.84 -12.10
N LEU A 48 -23.18 -11.77 -12.49
CA LEU A 48 -23.40 -10.42 -11.98
C LEU A 48 -24.38 -9.67 -12.86
N THR A 49 -25.53 -9.27 -12.30
CA THR A 49 -26.54 -8.49 -13.02
C THR A 49 -26.73 -7.15 -12.34
N ALA A 50 -26.66 -6.06 -13.11
CA ALA A 50 -26.81 -4.71 -12.59
C ALA A 50 -28.23 -4.49 -12.03
N GLY A 51 -28.32 -3.96 -10.81
CA GLY A 51 -29.54 -3.73 -10.06
C GLY A 51 -29.95 -4.87 -9.11
N SER A 52 -29.44 -6.09 -9.31
CA SER A 52 -29.74 -7.23 -8.43
C SER A 52 -28.53 -7.76 -7.68
N SER A 53 -27.34 -7.73 -8.29
CA SER A 53 -26.11 -8.20 -7.66
C SER A 53 -25.47 -7.06 -6.86
N SER A 54 -25.20 -7.30 -5.57
CA SER A 54 -24.58 -6.35 -4.65
C SER A 54 -23.79 -7.12 -3.59
N GLY A 55 -22.68 -6.56 -3.10
CA GLY A 55 -21.88 -7.16 -2.03
C GLY A 55 -20.60 -7.85 -2.51
N PRO A 56 -20.00 -8.71 -1.66
CA PRO A 56 -18.72 -9.37 -1.95
C PRO A 56 -18.90 -10.40 -3.06
N THR A 57 -17.96 -10.44 -4.00
CA THR A 57 -17.97 -11.34 -5.15
C THR A 57 -16.56 -11.84 -5.42
N VAL A 58 -16.47 -13.01 -6.05
CA VAL A 58 -15.21 -13.72 -6.29
C VAL A 58 -14.99 -13.87 -7.79
N PHE A 59 -13.76 -13.67 -8.20
CA PHE A 59 -13.30 -13.89 -9.56
C PHE A 59 -12.21 -14.95 -9.59
N THR A 60 -12.14 -15.70 -10.67
CA THR A 60 -11.08 -16.66 -10.96
C THR A 60 -10.11 -16.12 -11.99
N VAL A 61 -8.81 -16.23 -11.72
CA VAL A 61 -7.76 -15.91 -12.70
C VAL A 61 -7.77 -16.94 -13.83
N SER A 62 -7.92 -16.45 -15.06
CA SER A 62 -8.10 -17.28 -16.26
C SER A 62 -6.80 -17.92 -16.76
N SER A 63 -5.68 -17.22 -16.61
CA SER A 63 -4.41 -17.56 -17.26
C SER A 63 -3.23 -17.37 -16.30
N ASP A 64 -2.21 -18.21 -16.46
CA ASP A 64 -0.96 -18.08 -15.71
C ASP A 64 -0.26 -16.76 -16.04
N LEU A 65 0.07 -15.99 -15.01
CA LEU A 65 0.89 -14.80 -15.16
C LEU A 65 2.36 -15.19 -15.07
N ARG A 66 3.09 -15.07 -16.19
CA ARG A 66 4.53 -15.34 -16.27
C ARG A 66 5.20 -14.29 -17.15
N PHE A 67 6.34 -13.75 -16.71
CA PHE A 67 7.16 -12.87 -17.54
C PHE A 67 8.06 -13.63 -18.49
N PHE A 68 8.52 -14.82 -18.07
CA PHE A 68 9.43 -15.66 -18.82
C PHE A 68 8.86 -17.07 -18.95
N PRO A 69 8.93 -17.71 -20.13
CA PRO A 69 8.35 -19.03 -20.35
C PRO A 69 8.99 -20.13 -19.50
N ASN A 70 10.29 -19.98 -19.18
CA ASN A 70 11.10 -20.97 -18.46
C ASN A 70 11.15 -20.74 -16.94
N ARG A 71 10.38 -19.79 -16.40
CA ARG A 71 10.29 -19.52 -14.96
C ARG A 71 8.92 -19.96 -14.45
N PRO A 72 8.80 -20.34 -13.16
CA PRO A 72 7.50 -20.62 -12.56
C PRO A 72 6.59 -19.38 -12.68
N PRO A 73 5.27 -19.58 -12.86
CA PRO A 73 4.32 -18.48 -12.95
C PRO A 73 4.31 -17.71 -11.62
N LEU A 74 4.21 -16.37 -11.70
CA LEU A 74 4.07 -15.52 -10.53
C LEU A 74 2.65 -15.61 -9.96
N LEU A 75 1.66 -15.78 -10.82
CA LEU A 75 0.28 -16.03 -10.41
C LEU A 75 -0.25 -17.21 -11.21
N ALA A 76 -0.59 -18.30 -10.51
CA ALA A 76 -1.16 -19.47 -11.13
C ALA A 76 -2.60 -19.21 -11.59
N ARG A 77 -2.98 -19.79 -12.73
CA ARG A 77 -4.38 -19.92 -13.15
C ARG A 77 -5.19 -20.57 -12.03
N GLY A 78 -6.42 -20.11 -11.84
CA GLY A 78 -7.29 -20.63 -10.80
C GLY A 78 -7.18 -19.89 -9.46
N SER A 79 -6.18 -19.02 -9.29
CA SER A 79 -6.13 -18.10 -8.15
C SER A 79 -7.42 -17.28 -8.08
N LYS A 80 -7.90 -17.00 -6.87
CA LYS A 80 -9.14 -16.24 -6.66
C LYS A 80 -8.81 -14.77 -6.44
N VAL A 81 -9.62 -13.88 -6.97
CA VAL A 81 -9.56 -12.45 -6.71
C VAL A 81 -10.84 -12.08 -5.99
N LEU A 82 -10.71 -11.49 -4.81
CA LEU A 82 -11.82 -10.98 -4.03
C LEU A 82 -12.12 -9.55 -4.46
N GLY A 83 -13.40 -9.24 -4.57
CA GLY A 83 -13.86 -7.88 -4.81
C GLY A 83 -15.24 -7.66 -4.23
N THR A 84 -15.68 -6.41 -4.28
CA THR A 84 -16.99 -5.99 -3.81
C THR A 84 -17.66 -5.15 -4.88
N ILE A 85 -18.95 -5.38 -5.08
CA ILE A 85 -19.78 -4.56 -5.96
C ILE A 85 -20.22 -3.34 -5.15
N VAL A 86 -19.62 -2.19 -5.46
CA VAL A 86 -19.87 -0.92 -4.76
C VAL A 86 -21.11 -0.22 -5.31
N GLU A 87 -21.32 -0.30 -6.62
CA GLU A 87 -22.47 0.31 -7.28
C GLU A 87 -23.07 -0.67 -8.28
N SER A 88 -24.36 -0.90 -8.17
CA SER A 88 -25.11 -1.77 -9.07
C SER A 88 -26.40 -1.07 -9.45
N LYS A 89 -26.39 -0.43 -10.62
CA LYS A 89 -27.51 0.37 -11.11
C LYS A 89 -28.08 -0.23 -12.39
N GLU A 90 -29.34 -0.62 -12.34
CA GLU A 90 -30.06 -1.05 -13.54
C GLU A 90 -30.19 0.11 -14.54
N ALA A 91 -30.29 -0.23 -15.83
CA ALA A 91 -30.60 0.76 -16.86
C ALA A 91 -31.94 1.41 -16.55
N GLY A 92 -32.00 2.74 -16.65
CA GLY A 92 -33.25 3.45 -16.51
C GLY A 92 -34.18 3.11 -17.68
N ARG A 93 -35.48 3.10 -17.39
CA ARG A 93 -36.53 2.69 -18.34
C ARG A 93 -36.66 3.61 -19.55
N ILE A 94 -36.25 4.87 -19.41
CA ILE A 94 -36.35 5.90 -20.47
C ILE A 94 -34.98 6.54 -20.74
N TYR A 95 -34.21 6.80 -19.68
CA TYR A 95 -32.87 7.36 -19.76
C TYR A 95 -31.93 6.73 -18.74
N GLY A 96 -30.66 6.54 -19.14
CA GLY A 96 -29.60 6.03 -18.27
C GLY A 96 -29.20 4.58 -18.60
N LYS A 97 -27.90 4.38 -18.86
CA LYS A 97 -27.32 3.04 -19.07
C LYS A 97 -27.18 2.32 -17.74
N ALA A 98 -27.27 0.99 -17.77
CA ALA A 98 -26.90 0.16 -16.63
C ALA A 98 -25.41 0.35 -16.31
N ARG A 99 -25.10 0.41 -15.01
CA ARG A 99 -23.75 0.65 -14.48
C ARG A 99 -23.45 -0.38 -13.41
N LEU A 100 -22.25 -0.94 -13.45
CA LEU A 100 -21.74 -1.83 -12.42
C LEU A 100 -20.31 -1.40 -12.07
N ARG A 101 -20.10 -0.98 -10.82
CA ARG A 101 -18.79 -0.64 -10.27
C ARG A 101 -18.33 -1.73 -9.33
N ILE A 102 -17.16 -2.28 -9.61
CA ILE A 102 -16.56 -3.39 -8.86
C ILE A 102 -15.19 -2.92 -8.36
N THR A 103 -14.96 -3.02 -7.06
CA THR A 103 -13.67 -2.74 -6.42
C THR A 103 -13.00 -4.04 -6.04
N LEU A 104 -11.75 -4.23 -6.45
CA LEU A 104 -10.97 -5.44 -6.19
C LEU A 104 -10.11 -5.20 -4.94
N THR A 105 -10.06 -6.17 -4.03
CA THR A 105 -9.45 -5.99 -2.71
C THR A 105 -8.22 -6.85 -2.50
N SER A 106 -8.28 -8.14 -2.85
CA SER A 106 -7.18 -9.07 -2.60
C SER A 106 -7.17 -10.24 -3.59
N ILE A 107 -6.01 -10.89 -3.71
CA ILE A 107 -5.80 -12.11 -4.49
C ILE A 107 -5.45 -13.24 -3.52
N LEU A 108 -6.19 -14.34 -3.61
CA LEU A 108 -5.90 -15.60 -2.95
C LEU A 108 -5.24 -16.55 -3.95
N THR A 109 -3.99 -16.91 -3.66
CA THR A 109 -3.23 -17.86 -4.49
C THR A 109 -3.53 -19.30 -4.07
N SER A 110 -3.23 -20.28 -4.93
CA SER A 110 -3.34 -21.71 -4.63
C SER A 110 -2.57 -22.14 -3.38
N ASP A 111 -1.53 -21.39 -3.01
CA ASP A 111 -0.71 -21.60 -1.81
C ASP A 111 -1.36 -21.04 -0.53
N LEU A 112 -2.66 -20.69 -0.56
CA LEU A 112 -3.43 -20.08 0.54
C LEU A 112 -2.91 -18.72 1.02
N CYS A 113 -2.01 -18.10 0.27
CA CYS A 113 -1.50 -16.76 0.53
C CYS A 113 -2.50 -15.71 0.03
N GLU A 114 -2.85 -14.76 0.91
CA GLU A 114 -3.65 -13.58 0.57
C GLU A 114 -2.76 -12.37 0.32
N TYR A 115 -2.98 -11.72 -0.82
CA TYR A 115 -2.25 -10.53 -1.23
C TYR A 115 -3.23 -9.36 -1.42
N PRO A 116 -3.12 -8.26 -0.66
CA PRO A 116 -3.94 -7.08 -0.93
C PRO A 116 -3.55 -6.45 -2.26
N ILE A 117 -4.54 -6.05 -3.06
CA ILE A 117 -4.31 -5.45 -4.36
C ILE A 117 -5.08 -4.14 -4.52
N VAL A 118 -4.47 -3.22 -5.26
CA VAL A 118 -5.14 -2.03 -5.78
C VAL A 118 -5.15 -2.16 -7.29
N ALA A 119 -6.32 -2.47 -7.87
CA ALA A 119 -6.45 -2.79 -9.28
C ALA A 119 -7.65 -2.11 -9.92
N LYS A 120 -7.49 -1.67 -11.18
CA LYS A 120 -8.53 -1.04 -11.99
C LYS A 120 -8.96 -1.97 -13.11
N ILE A 121 -10.27 -2.09 -13.33
CA ILE A 121 -10.80 -2.81 -14.50
C ILE A 121 -10.55 -1.95 -15.74
N ILE A 122 -9.84 -2.50 -16.71
CA ILE A 122 -9.54 -1.82 -17.99
C ILE A 122 -10.43 -2.31 -19.13
N GLU A 123 -10.90 -3.56 -19.06
CA GLU A 123 -11.71 -4.15 -20.13
C GLU A 123 -12.75 -5.12 -19.56
N GLY A 124 -13.97 -5.04 -20.10
CA GLY A 124 -15.15 -5.79 -19.63
C GLY A 124 -15.67 -6.79 -20.65
N GLY A 125 -14.77 -7.42 -21.40
CA GLY A 125 -15.11 -8.30 -22.54
C GLY A 125 -15.86 -7.54 -23.63
N ARG A 126 -17.19 -7.75 -23.70
CA ARG A 126 -18.05 -7.05 -24.66
C ARG A 126 -18.54 -5.69 -24.15
N HIS A 127 -18.34 -5.37 -22.88
CA HIS A 127 -18.83 -4.14 -22.26
C HIS A 127 -17.79 -3.04 -22.29
N ARG A 128 -18.26 -1.79 -22.38
CA ARG A 128 -17.39 -0.61 -22.31
C ARG A 128 -17.09 -0.32 -20.85
N VAL A 129 -15.82 -0.09 -20.53
CA VAL A 129 -15.37 0.23 -19.17
C VAL A 129 -14.78 1.62 -19.18
N GLU A 130 -15.27 2.49 -18.31
CA GLU A 130 -14.71 3.82 -18.05
C GLU A 130 -14.67 4.01 -16.54
N ASP A 131 -13.54 4.45 -16.00
CA ASP A 131 -13.37 4.76 -14.58
C ASP A 131 -13.92 3.72 -13.61
N GLU A 132 -13.55 2.45 -13.85
CA GLU A 132 -13.94 1.27 -13.04
C GLU A 132 -15.43 0.93 -13.10
N VAL A 133 -16.19 1.64 -13.94
CA VAL A 133 -17.61 1.38 -14.19
C VAL A 133 -17.74 0.61 -15.49
N VAL A 134 -18.35 -0.57 -15.39
CA VAL A 134 -18.77 -1.37 -16.53
C VAL A 134 -20.14 -0.86 -16.98
N PHE A 135 -20.25 -0.46 -18.25
CA PHE A 135 -21.49 0.02 -18.83
C PHE A 135 -22.20 -1.04 -19.66
N GLY A 136 -23.52 -1.13 -19.49
CA GLY A 136 -24.39 -1.95 -20.32
C GLY A 136 -24.38 -1.55 -21.79
N ARG A 137 -24.46 -2.53 -22.69
CA ARG A 137 -24.70 -2.29 -24.12
C ARG A 137 -26.15 -1.88 -24.33
N GLY A 138 -26.37 -0.64 -24.78
CA GLY A 138 -27.69 -0.19 -25.19
C GLY A 138 -27.98 -0.49 -26.65
N HIS A 139 -29.24 -0.81 -26.97
CA HIS A 139 -29.75 -0.94 -28.34
C HIS A 139 -30.56 0.29 -28.76
N ALA A 140 -30.09 1.50 -28.41
CA ALA A 140 -30.81 2.75 -28.66
C ALA A 140 -31.24 2.91 -30.14
N HIS A 141 -30.41 2.46 -31.08
CA HIS A 141 -30.70 2.58 -32.51
C HIS A 141 -31.82 1.64 -33.00
N ARG A 142 -31.92 0.43 -32.45
CA ARG A 142 -32.93 -0.56 -32.87
C ARG A 142 -34.32 -0.15 -32.41
N ASP A 143 -34.41 0.37 -31.19
CA ASP A 143 -35.68 0.82 -30.61
C ASP A 143 -36.18 2.11 -31.30
N LEU A 144 -35.27 2.98 -31.74
CA LEU A 144 -35.61 4.17 -32.53
C LEU A 144 -36.22 3.79 -33.89
N VAL A 145 -35.61 2.87 -34.63
CA VAL A 145 -36.13 2.40 -35.93
C VAL A 145 -37.49 1.74 -35.80
N ALA A 146 -37.66 0.92 -34.76
CA ALA A 146 -38.92 0.25 -34.51
C ALA A 146 -40.04 1.25 -34.13
N LEU A 147 -39.69 2.37 -33.50
CA LEU A 147 -40.61 3.47 -33.21
C LEU A 147 -41.11 4.21 -34.47
N PHE A 148 -40.35 4.20 -35.58
CA PHE A 148 -40.77 4.83 -36.83
C PHE A 148 -41.76 4.00 -37.67
N PHE A 149 -42.15 2.79 -37.23
CA PHE A 149 -43.10 1.93 -37.93
C PHE A 149 -44.56 2.17 -37.45
N PRO A 150 -45.38 2.93 -38.21
CA PRO A 150 -46.67 3.47 -37.78
C PRO A 150 -47.62 2.46 -37.09
N PRO A 151 -47.85 1.24 -37.64
CA PRO A 151 -48.81 0.31 -37.05
C PRO A 151 -48.34 -0.30 -35.71
N THR A 152 -47.05 -0.25 -35.40
CA THR A 152 -46.52 -0.78 -34.14
C THR A 152 -46.12 0.31 -33.14
N THR A 153 -46.13 1.58 -33.54
CA THR A 153 -45.62 2.71 -32.74
C THR A 153 -46.29 2.80 -31.36
N ILE A 154 -47.62 2.77 -31.30
CA ILE A 154 -48.37 2.89 -30.04
C ILE A 154 -48.04 1.72 -29.11
N TYR A 155 -48.06 0.50 -29.64
CA TYR A 155 -47.70 -0.71 -28.89
C TYR A 155 -46.24 -0.66 -28.41
N GLN A 156 -45.34 -0.14 -29.23
CA GLN A 156 -43.94 0.02 -28.88
C GLN A 156 -43.76 1.06 -27.80
N VAL A 157 -44.28 2.28 -27.93
CA VAL A 157 -44.24 3.32 -26.88
C VAL A 157 -44.70 2.78 -25.53
N LEU A 158 -45.78 1.99 -25.51
CA LEU A 158 -46.30 1.37 -24.29
C LEU A 158 -45.33 0.33 -23.67
N ARG A 159 -44.55 -0.37 -24.49
CA ARG A 159 -43.65 -1.47 -24.08
C ARG A 159 -42.16 -1.10 -24.02
N THR A 160 -41.75 -0.01 -24.64
CA THR A 160 -40.40 0.56 -24.59
C THR A 160 -39.89 0.73 -23.15
N PRO A 161 -40.69 1.23 -22.17
CA PRO A 161 -40.19 1.35 -20.79
C PRO A 161 -39.84 -0.01 -20.14
N SER A 162 -40.33 -1.13 -20.68
CA SER A 162 -40.11 -2.47 -20.15
C SER A 162 -38.90 -3.18 -20.80
N ARG A 163 -38.19 -2.55 -21.74
CA ARG A 163 -37.13 -3.16 -22.57
C ARG A 163 -35.74 -2.54 -22.35
N GLY A 164 -35.40 -2.21 -21.11
CA GLY A 164 -34.06 -1.70 -20.77
C GLY A 164 -32.96 -2.76 -20.99
N PRO A 165 -31.77 -2.37 -21.49
CA PRO A 165 -30.65 -3.28 -21.64
C PRO A 165 -30.14 -3.72 -20.26
N LYS A 166 -30.27 -5.02 -19.96
CA LYS A 166 -29.71 -5.60 -18.74
C LYS A 166 -28.21 -5.78 -18.90
N LEU A 167 -27.43 -5.09 -18.07
CA LEU A 167 -26.00 -5.38 -17.93
C LEU A 167 -25.87 -6.66 -17.10
N ALA A 168 -25.48 -7.75 -17.75
CA ALA A 168 -25.20 -9.02 -17.12
C ALA A 168 -23.79 -9.50 -17.53
N LEU A 169 -22.91 -9.64 -16.54
CA LEU A 169 -21.64 -10.34 -16.67
C LEU A 169 -21.90 -11.80 -16.32
N ASN A 170 -21.84 -12.66 -17.33
CA ASN A 170 -21.88 -14.10 -17.10
C ASN A 170 -20.56 -14.56 -16.46
N ASN A 171 -20.60 -15.72 -15.80
CA ASN A 171 -19.45 -16.39 -15.20
C ASN A 171 -18.25 -16.58 -16.16
N GLU A 172 -18.49 -16.63 -17.46
CA GLU A 172 -17.44 -16.78 -18.49
C GLU A 172 -16.98 -15.46 -19.11
N THR A 173 -17.48 -14.31 -18.62
CA THR A 173 -17.14 -13.02 -19.22
C THR A 173 -15.74 -12.61 -18.77
N PRO A 174 -14.75 -12.51 -19.69
CA PRO A 174 -13.41 -12.12 -19.30
C PRO A 174 -13.37 -10.63 -18.94
N LEU A 175 -12.85 -10.34 -17.75
CA LEU A 175 -12.52 -9.00 -17.29
C LEU A 175 -11.00 -8.88 -17.25
N ASN A 176 -10.45 -7.82 -17.84
CA ASN A 176 -9.03 -7.52 -17.72
C ASN A 176 -8.85 -6.45 -16.65
N ILE A 177 -8.02 -6.75 -15.65
CA ILE A 177 -7.70 -5.86 -14.55
C ILE A 177 -6.24 -5.45 -14.65
N LYS A 178 -5.94 -4.19 -14.35
CA LYS A 178 -4.58 -3.66 -14.30
C LYS A 178 -4.21 -3.37 -12.85
N LEU A 179 -3.10 -3.94 -12.40
CA LEU A 179 -2.53 -3.63 -11.09
C LEU A 179 -1.97 -2.20 -11.11
N LEU A 180 -2.34 -1.37 -10.15
CA LEU A 180 -1.83 -0.01 -10.01
C LEU A 180 -0.56 0.04 -9.16
N GLU A 181 -0.49 -0.84 -8.16
CA GLU A 181 0.60 -0.92 -7.21
C GLU A 181 1.27 -2.31 -7.27
N PRO A 182 2.56 -2.40 -6.91
CA PRO A 182 3.22 -3.69 -6.79
C PRO A 182 2.64 -4.46 -5.60
N VAL A 183 2.44 -5.76 -5.81
CA VAL A 183 1.90 -6.67 -4.81
C VAL A 183 3.07 -7.42 -4.18
N ALA A 184 3.25 -7.22 -2.88
CA ALA A 184 4.08 -8.04 -2.02
C ALA A 184 3.20 -8.54 -0.87
N LEU A 185 3.60 -9.59 -0.18
CA LEU A 185 2.88 -9.99 1.01
C LEU A 185 2.70 -8.81 1.96
N ALA A 186 1.45 -8.59 2.37
CA ALA A 186 1.21 -7.90 3.61
C ALA A 186 1.44 -8.92 4.72
N ASP A 187 2.46 -8.68 5.57
CA ASP A 187 2.41 -9.20 6.93
C ASP A 187 1.07 -8.75 7.51
N THR A 188 0.17 -9.72 7.68
CA THR A 188 -1.26 -9.52 7.86
C THR A 188 -1.56 -8.75 9.15
N ALA A 189 -2.57 -7.85 9.07
CA ALA A 189 -3.33 -7.24 10.18
C ALA A 189 -3.08 -5.76 10.61
N GLY A 190 -2.44 -4.90 9.80
CA GLY A 190 -2.19 -3.49 10.21
C GLY A 190 -2.75 -2.33 9.37
N ARG A 191 -3.23 -2.52 8.13
CA ARG A 191 -3.24 -1.41 7.13
C ARG A 191 -4.57 -0.94 6.55
N LEU A 192 -5.71 -1.53 6.90
CA LEU A 192 -7.01 -1.07 6.36
C LEU A 192 -7.46 0.31 6.88
N SER A 193 -6.78 0.91 7.87
CA SER A 193 -7.05 2.28 8.33
C SER A 193 -5.98 3.31 7.94
N GLN A 194 -4.83 2.87 7.39
CA GLN A 194 -3.68 3.75 7.17
C GLN A 194 -3.62 4.29 5.73
N ASN A 195 -4.14 3.55 4.75
CA ASN A 195 -4.11 3.96 3.35
C ASN A 195 -5.03 5.15 3.04
N ASP A 196 -6.13 5.33 3.77
CA ASP A 196 -6.99 6.53 3.63
C ASP A 196 -6.28 7.81 4.12
N GLN A 197 -5.39 7.71 5.11
CA GLN A 197 -4.61 8.85 5.61
C GLN A 197 -3.46 9.20 4.67
N PHE A 198 -2.80 8.21 4.09
CA PHE A 198 -1.71 8.45 3.13
C PHE A 198 -2.20 8.96 1.78
N GLY A 199 -3.40 8.54 1.32
CA GLY A 199 -4.03 9.11 0.12
C GLY A 199 -4.33 10.61 0.26
N ALA A 200 -4.87 11.02 1.42
CA ALA A 200 -5.13 12.43 1.73
C ALA A 200 -3.85 13.27 1.90
N LEU A 201 -2.77 12.67 2.43
CA LEU A 201 -1.45 13.30 2.53
C LEU A 201 -0.79 13.49 1.17
N ARG A 202 -0.92 12.53 0.27
CA ARG A 202 -0.34 12.62 -1.07
C ARG A 202 -1.00 13.71 -1.91
N ALA A 203 -2.34 13.78 -1.88
CA ALA A 203 -3.09 14.85 -2.54
C ALA A 203 -2.72 16.25 -1.99
N ARG A 204 -2.41 16.36 -0.69
CA ARG A 204 -1.91 17.61 -0.09
C ARG A 204 -0.48 17.94 -0.50
N MET A 205 0.37 16.94 -0.70
CA MET A 205 1.75 17.15 -1.10
C MET A 205 1.87 17.65 -2.54
N ASP A 206 1.04 17.13 -3.45
CA ASP A 206 0.96 17.61 -4.83
C ASP A 206 0.44 19.07 -4.91
N GLN A 207 -0.46 19.46 -4.00
CA GLN A 207 -0.93 20.84 -3.87
C GLN A 207 0.20 21.79 -3.41
N ILE A 208 1.00 21.37 -2.42
CA ILE A 208 2.13 22.16 -1.90
C ILE A 208 3.22 22.34 -2.95
N GLU A 209 3.50 21.31 -3.76
CA GLU A 209 4.48 21.41 -4.84
C GLU A 209 4.03 22.38 -5.94
N HIS A 210 2.72 22.39 -6.25
CA HIS A 210 2.16 23.36 -7.18
C HIS A 210 2.25 24.80 -6.64
N ASP A 211 1.93 25.03 -5.36
CA ASP A 211 2.04 26.36 -4.74
C ASP A 211 3.49 26.86 -4.65
N PHE A 212 4.44 25.95 -4.42
CA PHE A 212 5.86 26.27 -4.38
C PHE A 212 6.43 26.64 -5.75
N SER A 213 5.93 26.00 -6.82
CA SER A 213 6.32 26.35 -8.19
C SER A 213 5.82 27.74 -8.59
N VAL A 214 4.62 28.13 -8.15
CA VAL A 214 4.05 29.47 -8.40
C VAL A 214 4.85 30.54 -7.64
N MET A 215 5.21 30.27 -6.37
CA MET A 215 6.07 31.18 -5.58
C MET A 215 7.49 31.30 -6.14
N LYS A 216 8.06 30.21 -6.65
CA LYS A 216 9.40 30.22 -7.27
C LYS A 216 9.42 31.02 -8.57
N THR A 217 8.32 31.04 -9.32
CA THR A 217 8.21 31.82 -10.56
C THR A 217 8.07 33.33 -10.27
N ALA A 218 7.57 33.71 -9.09
CA ALA A 218 7.48 35.10 -8.65
C ALA A 218 8.81 35.70 -8.13
N LEU A 219 9.82 34.86 -7.81
CA LEU A 219 11.07 35.32 -7.18
C LEU A 219 12.28 35.45 -8.12
N VAL A 220 12.15 35.19 -9.42
CA VAL A 220 13.30 35.17 -10.37
C VAL A 220 13.63 36.55 -10.96
N GLN A 221 12.95 37.62 -10.54
CA GLN A 221 13.14 38.95 -11.12
C GLN A 221 13.76 39.95 -10.14
N GLN A 222 15.03 39.74 -9.75
CA GLN A 222 16.00 40.83 -9.49
C GLN A 222 17.44 40.32 -9.23
N VAL A 223 18.38 40.96 -9.94
CA VAL A 223 19.85 40.80 -10.08
C VAL A 223 20.57 41.60 -8.92
N PRO A 224 21.92 41.70 -8.70
CA PRO A 224 23.14 40.98 -9.14
C PRO A 224 24.17 40.57 -8.04
N ARG A 225 25.23 39.86 -8.49
CA ARG A 225 26.57 39.59 -7.89
C ARG A 225 27.41 40.90 -7.69
N PRO A 226 28.44 40.98 -6.79
CA PRO A 226 29.71 40.23 -6.93
C PRO A 226 30.53 39.84 -5.66
N GLN A 227 31.42 38.86 -5.90
CA GLN A 227 32.78 38.61 -5.36
C GLN A 227 32.98 38.40 -3.84
N GLU A 228 33.37 37.19 -3.39
CA GLU A 228 34.71 36.58 -3.43
C GLU A 228 35.51 36.88 -2.16
N GLN A 229 35.32 36.04 -1.14
CA GLN A 229 36.37 35.72 -0.16
C GLN A 229 36.15 34.29 0.36
N ARG A 230 36.96 33.41 -0.22
CA ARG A 230 37.00 31.97 -0.07
C ARG A 230 37.72 31.58 1.23
N ALA A 231 37.24 30.48 1.81
CA ALA A 231 38.06 29.48 2.48
C ALA A 231 38.64 29.83 3.88
N ALA A 232 37.77 29.94 4.90
CA ALA A 232 38.20 29.70 6.30
C ALA A 232 37.08 29.34 7.31
N ARG A 233 35.82 29.06 6.90
CA ARG A 233 34.70 28.84 7.85
C ARG A 233 33.86 27.56 7.65
N MET A 234 34.33 26.60 6.86
CA MET A 234 33.73 25.26 6.86
C MET A 234 34.27 24.55 8.12
N ILE A 235 33.53 24.42 9.22
CA ILE A 235 32.80 23.19 9.59
C ILE A 235 31.82 23.43 10.77
N SER A 236 31.63 24.68 11.24
CA SER A 236 30.82 24.96 12.45
C SER A 236 29.39 25.47 12.19
N GLU A 237 28.90 25.41 10.95
CA GLU A 237 27.61 26.00 10.51
C GLU A 237 26.64 24.97 9.88
N VAL A 238 26.70 23.70 10.29
CA VAL A 238 25.94 22.63 9.58
C VAL A 238 24.45 22.56 9.94
N CYS A 239 24.00 23.14 11.07
CA CYS A 239 22.57 23.31 11.34
C CYS A 239 22.32 24.69 11.98
N ALA A 240 22.16 25.74 11.18
CA ALA A 240 21.65 27.02 11.66
C ALA A 240 20.13 26.91 11.92
N VAL A 241 19.74 27.26 13.15
CA VAL A 241 18.40 27.16 13.74
C VAL A 241 17.30 27.64 12.78
N SER A 242 16.51 26.71 12.24
CA SER A 242 15.27 27.01 11.52
C SER A 242 14.07 26.97 12.48
N ARG A 243 13.28 28.04 12.48
CA ARG A 243 12.15 28.26 13.39
C ARG A 243 10.91 27.43 12.99
N ILE A 244 10.40 26.72 13.99
CA ILE A 244 9.01 26.39 14.36
C ILE A 244 7.96 26.33 13.24
N GLY A 245 7.50 25.11 12.95
CA GLY A 245 6.16 24.82 12.43
C GLY A 245 5.45 23.85 13.39
N SER A 246 4.38 24.32 14.03
CA SER A 246 3.54 23.56 14.97
C SER A 246 2.39 22.82 14.25
N ALA A 247 2.00 21.70 14.86
CA ALA A 247 0.68 21.06 14.88
C ALA A 247 0.39 19.90 13.90
N VAL A 248 0.23 18.67 14.45
CA VAL A 248 -0.95 17.77 14.31
C VAL A 248 -0.99 16.76 15.51
N PRO A 249 -2.05 15.95 15.77
CA PRO A 249 -2.79 16.02 17.03
C PRO A 249 -2.63 14.81 17.98
N LEU A 250 -3.15 15.01 19.20
CA LEU A 250 -3.23 14.13 20.35
C LEU A 250 -3.78 12.71 20.06
N VAL A 251 -3.00 11.68 20.40
CA VAL A 251 -3.53 10.39 20.85
C VAL A 251 -3.50 10.39 22.38
N ARG A 252 -4.67 10.43 22.98
CA ARG A 252 -4.88 10.42 24.43
C ARG A 252 -4.62 9.02 24.98
N ALA A 253 -3.40 8.77 25.45
CA ALA A 253 -3.08 7.68 26.35
C ALA A 253 -2.90 8.26 27.77
N THR A 254 -3.54 7.63 28.75
CA THR A 254 -3.80 8.15 30.11
C THR A 254 -2.57 8.35 31.01
N SER A 255 -1.35 8.21 30.50
CA SER A 255 -0.09 8.41 31.26
C SER A 255 1.11 8.84 30.39
N THR A 256 0.89 9.26 29.14
CA THR A 256 1.97 9.67 28.23
C THR A 256 2.18 11.18 28.26
N ILE A 257 3.42 11.62 28.47
CA ILE A 257 3.81 13.04 28.40
C ILE A 257 4.45 13.27 27.02
N LEU A 258 4.00 14.29 26.31
CA LEU A 258 4.60 14.68 25.04
C LEU A 258 5.79 15.61 25.30
N ARG A 259 6.95 15.28 24.74
CA ARG A 259 8.18 16.06 24.92
C ARG A 259 8.85 16.34 23.56
N PRO A 260 9.35 17.55 23.32
CA PRO A 260 10.08 17.89 22.11
C PRO A 260 11.43 17.18 22.01
N VAL A 261 11.78 16.75 20.79
CA VAL A 261 13.09 16.21 20.42
C VAL A 261 13.60 16.90 19.17
N ARG A 262 14.87 17.29 19.16
CA ARG A 262 15.53 17.90 18.00
C ARG A 262 16.68 17.02 17.53
N ASN A 263 16.80 16.85 16.22
CA ASN A 263 17.94 16.20 15.61
C ASN A 263 18.92 17.26 15.09
N LEU A 264 20.08 17.39 15.74
CA LEU A 264 21.13 18.31 15.34
C LEU A 264 22.19 17.64 14.46
N THR A 265 21.96 16.38 14.07
CA THR A 265 22.87 15.63 13.20
C THR A 265 22.48 15.76 11.72
N PRO A 266 23.45 15.64 10.79
CA PRO A 266 23.17 15.68 9.35
C PRO A 266 22.63 14.35 8.81
N TYR A 267 22.21 13.42 9.67
CA TYR A 267 21.76 12.09 9.30
C TYR A 267 20.34 11.82 9.78
N HIS A 268 19.69 10.83 9.16
CA HIS A 268 18.43 10.30 9.67
C HIS A 268 18.66 9.54 10.97
N VAL A 269 17.85 9.85 11.98
CA VAL A 269 17.96 9.24 13.29
C VAL A 269 16.70 8.49 13.65
N SER A 270 16.85 7.23 14.03
CA SER A 270 15.79 6.42 14.64
C SER A 270 15.89 6.53 16.15
N ILE A 271 14.79 6.96 16.79
CA ILE A 271 14.66 7.11 18.24
C ILE A 271 13.94 5.89 18.80
N TYR A 272 14.49 5.34 19.88
CA TYR A 272 13.94 4.21 20.61
C TYR A 272 13.62 4.60 22.05
N VAL A 273 12.44 4.22 22.53
CA VAL A 273 12.06 4.30 23.94
C VAL A 273 11.94 2.87 24.44
N ASP A 274 12.74 2.50 25.46
CA ASP A 274 12.80 1.14 26.00
C ASP A 274 13.01 0.06 24.91
N ARG A 275 13.93 0.35 23.96
CA ARG A 275 14.26 -0.47 22.78
C ARG A 275 13.14 -0.62 21.74
N ARG A 276 12.03 0.11 21.86
CA ARG A 276 10.97 0.13 20.84
C ARG A 276 11.16 1.35 19.93
N PRO A 277 11.19 1.19 18.60
CA PRO A 277 11.30 2.34 17.70
C PRO A 277 10.03 3.18 17.79
N VAL A 278 10.19 4.48 18.08
CA VAL A 278 9.06 5.41 18.25
C VAL A 278 8.98 6.42 17.12
N LEU A 279 10.12 6.96 16.68
CA LEU A 279 10.15 8.05 15.70
C LEU A 279 11.42 8.00 14.86
N ILE A 280 11.30 8.36 13.58
CA ILE A 280 12.44 8.62 12.69
C ILE A 280 12.48 10.12 12.42
N VAL A 281 13.58 10.78 12.79
CA VAL A 281 13.75 12.23 12.66
C VAL A 281 14.67 12.54 11.48
N PRO A 282 14.25 13.43 10.55
CA PRO A 282 15.10 13.89 9.45
C PRO A 282 16.36 14.64 9.94
N PRO A 283 17.39 14.78 9.10
CA PRO A 283 18.60 15.53 9.44
C PRO A 283 18.30 17.02 9.71
N CYS A 284 19.00 17.62 10.68
CA CYS A 284 18.81 19.02 11.11
C CYS A 284 17.34 19.42 11.35
N TYR A 285 16.52 18.53 11.92
CA TYR A 285 15.07 18.74 12.06
C TYR A 285 14.64 18.76 13.54
N GLY A 286 13.85 19.76 13.93
CA GLY A 286 13.27 19.85 15.27
C GLY A 286 12.57 21.20 15.53
N PRO A 287 11.69 21.27 16.55
CA PRO A 287 11.31 20.18 17.46
C PRO A 287 10.24 19.24 16.90
N SER A 288 10.40 17.94 17.12
CA SER A 288 9.39 16.89 16.91
C SER A 288 8.87 16.38 18.24
N MET A 289 7.58 16.08 18.37
CA MET A 289 7.02 15.63 19.65
C MET A 289 7.09 14.10 19.76
N ILE A 290 7.67 13.59 20.85
CA ILE A 290 7.62 12.16 21.20
C ILE A 290 6.76 11.94 22.43
N ALA A 291 6.00 10.84 22.45
CA ALA A 291 5.25 10.40 23.61
C ALA A 291 6.15 9.53 24.49
N THR A 292 6.42 9.99 25.72
CA THR A 292 7.18 9.22 26.71
C THR A 292 6.28 8.79 27.87
N PRO A 293 6.53 7.62 28.48
CA PRO A 293 5.89 7.24 29.74
C PRO A 293 6.14 8.30 30.83
N ALA A 294 5.21 8.45 31.77
CA ALA A 294 5.40 9.27 32.98
C ALA A 294 6.36 8.63 34.01
N THR A 295 6.68 7.35 33.85
CA THR A 295 7.63 6.58 34.68
C THR A 295 9.05 6.68 34.14
N GLU A 296 10.04 6.07 34.81
CA GLU A 296 11.38 5.92 34.26
C GLU A 296 11.35 5.19 32.90
N PHE A 297 12.11 5.71 31.94
CA PHE A 297 12.27 5.13 30.60
C PHE A 297 13.70 5.39 30.11
N ARG A 298 14.13 4.60 29.13
CA ARG A 298 15.43 4.76 28.47
C ARG A 298 15.25 5.24 27.03
N LEU A 299 15.88 6.37 26.70
CA LEU A 299 15.84 6.98 25.38
C LEU A 299 17.17 6.71 24.64
N GLU A 300 17.10 6.12 23.45
CA GLU A 300 18.26 5.82 22.61
C GLU A 300 18.06 6.39 21.20
N ALA A 301 19.15 6.84 20.59
CA ALA A 301 19.15 7.38 19.24
C ALA A 301 20.21 6.65 18.40
N ILE A 302 19.82 6.20 17.20
CA ILE A 302 20.72 5.48 16.29
C ILE A 302 20.61 6.10 14.90
N ALA A 303 21.74 6.47 14.32
CA ALA A 303 21.84 6.88 12.92
C ALA A 303 22.30 5.72 12.03
N THR A 304 21.71 5.62 10.85
CA THR A 304 22.14 4.67 9.81
C THR A 304 22.90 5.44 8.73
N LEU A 305 24.21 5.18 8.64
CA LEU A 305 25.09 5.83 7.68
C LEU A 305 25.35 4.92 6.48
N PRO A 306 25.21 5.42 5.24
CA PRO A 306 25.73 4.72 4.10
C PRO A 306 27.27 4.74 4.14
N THR A 307 27.88 3.58 4.00
CA THR A 307 29.33 3.39 3.90
C THR A 307 29.66 2.66 2.61
N THR A 308 30.93 2.73 2.17
CA THR A 308 31.37 2.08 0.92
C THR A 308 31.17 0.55 0.91
N GLY A 309 30.98 -0.07 2.07
CA GLY A 309 30.72 -1.50 2.24
C GLY A 309 29.29 -1.87 2.69
N GLY A 310 28.32 -0.94 2.65
CA GLY A 310 26.94 -1.18 3.11
C GLY A 310 26.45 -0.11 4.08
N GLN A 311 25.59 -0.48 5.02
CA GLN A 311 25.07 0.46 6.03
C GLN A 311 25.76 0.22 7.38
N ARG A 312 26.19 1.29 8.05
CA ARG A 312 26.75 1.26 9.40
C ARG A 312 25.83 1.99 10.35
N GLN A 313 25.43 1.33 11.43
CA GLN A 313 24.67 1.97 12.51
C GLN A 313 25.65 2.61 13.49
N VAL A 314 25.37 3.86 13.87
CA VAL A 314 26.14 4.63 14.84
C VAL A 314 25.20 5.08 15.95
N ALA A 315 25.54 4.75 17.18
CA ALA A 315 24.82 5.23 18.35
C ALA A 315 25.08 6.73 18.52
N LEU A 316 24.02 7.49 18.78
CA LEU A 316 24.08 8.93 18.99
C LEU A 316 23.80 9.26 20.45
N LYS A 317 24.31 10.42 20.90
CA LYS A 317 24.12 10.90 22.25
C LYS A 317 22.83 11.71 22.33
N VAL A 318 22.03 11.41 23.35
CA VAL A 318 20.80 12.15 23.66
C VAL A 318 21.08 13.03 24.88
N VAL A 319 20.97 14.34 24.71
CA VAL A 319 21.28 15.36 25.73
C VAL A 319 20.01 16.14 26.04
N PRO A 320 19.72 16.51 27.31
CA PRO A 320 18.62 17.43 27.59
C PRO A 320 18.83 18.76 26.85
N SER A 321 17.76 19.28 26.25
CA SER A 321 17.75 20.56 25.52
C SER A 321 17.95 21.73 26.50
N GLU A 322 18.55 22.84 26.05
CA GLU A 322 18.80 24.03 26.90
C GLU A 322 17.54 24.63 27.52
N ASP A 323 16.39 24.50 26.83
CA ASP A 323 15.08 24.94 27.30
C ASP A 323 14.48 24.03 28.41
N ASP A 324 15.19 22.99 28.89
CA ASP A 324 14.77 21.97 29.88
C ASP A 324 13.47 21.19 29.55
N GLU A 325 12.82 21.47 28.42
CA GLU A 325 11.56 20.86 28.03
C GLU A 325 11.71 19.61 27.14
N GLY A 326 12.92 19.26 26.68
CA GLY A 326 13.11 18.21 25.68
C GLY A 326 14.51 17.62 25.58
N TRP A 327 14.79 16.98 24.43
CA TRP A 327 16.10 16.38 24.16
C TRP A 327 16.66 16.75 22.79
N ASP A 328 17.95 17.00 22.77
CA ASP A 328 18.73 17.22 21.56
C ASP A 328 19.59 15.99 21.26
N ILE A 329 19.52 15.53 20.01
CA ILE A 329 20.31 14.43 19.51
C ILE A 329 21.55 15.00 18.85
N VAL A 330 22.71 14.65 19.40
CA VAL A 330 24.02 15.13 18.95
C VAL A 330 24.91 13.95 18.56
N ALA A 331 25.88 14.21 17.69
CA ALA A 331 26.89 13.23 17.35
C ALA A 331 27.73 12.89 18.60
N ASP A 332 28.11 11.62 18.74
CA ASP A 332 29.06 11.24 19.78
C ASP A 332 30.47 11.63 19.31
N ASP A 333 31.00 12.73 19.87
CA ASP A 333 32.30 13.29 19.48
C ASP A 333 33.48 12.35 19.82
N GLY A 334 33.24 11.27 20.58
CA GLY A 334 34.23 10.30 21.02
C GLY A 334 34.92 9.49 19.91
N GLU A 335 34.37 9.44 18.69
CA GLU A 335 35.00 8.70 17.58
C GLU A 335 36.02 9.53 16.78
N ARG A 336 36.12 10.85 17.01
CA ARG A 336 37.11 11.70 16.31
C ARG A 336 38.52 11.60 16.90
N THR A 337 38.66 11.29 18.18
CA THR A 337 39.99 11.19 18.83
C THR A 337 40.74 9.91 18.48
N ALA A 338 40.06 8.84 18.02
CA ALA A 338 40.70 7.59 17.65
C ALA A 338 41.31 7.56 16.22
N ARG A 339 41.04 8.59 15.38
CA ARG A 339 41.59 8.70 14.02
C ARG A 339 42.67 9.77 13.86
N ALA A 340 43.01 10.50 14.92
CA ALA A 340 44.05 11.54 14.88
C ALA A 340 45.41 11.08 15.43
N THR A 341 45.54 9.82 15.86
CA THR A 341 46.80 9.25 16.40
C THR A 341 47.21 7.94 15.71
N ASN A 342 47.17 7.92 14.38
CA ASN A 342 47.92 6.94 13.58
C ASN A 342 48.61 7.63 12.41
#